data_AF-A0A2N2T953-F1
#
_entry.id   AF-A0A2N2T953-F1
#
_cell.length_a   1.000
_cell.length_b   1.000
_cell.length_c   1.000
_cell.angle_alpha   90.00
_cell.angle_beta   90.00
_cell.angle_gamma   90.00
#
_symmetry.space_group_name_H-M   'P 1'
#
loop_
_entity.id
_entity.type
_entity.pdbx_description
1 polymer ?
#
loop_
_entity_poly.entity_id
_entity_poly.type
_entity_poly.pdbx_seq_one_letter_code
_entity_poly.pdbx_strand_id
1 'polypeptide(L)'
;MKKTTHIGLLVATLLLALPTHAGNQREEAMSANVRSSLQRGLADTAVTRTAFRQAADEAAWLKDMSSRLAKRMPDEAERLEFLTTLHWEASRAGVDPQLMLGLIQVESGFRKYAVSPVGARGYTQVMPFWVKAIGNPDHNLFQLRTNLR
;
A
#
# COMPACT_ATOMS: atom_id res chain seq x y z
N MET A 1 38.75 -26.91 -53.27
CA MET A 1 37.37 -26.37 -53.36
C MET A 1 37.05 -25.56 -52.11
N LYS A 2 36.92 -24.25 -52.32
CA LYS A 2 36.33 -23.16 -51.52
C LYS A 2 35.72 -23.55 -50.16
N LYS A 3 36.43 -23.32 -49.05
CA LYS A 3 35.85 -23.31 -47.68
C LYS A 3 36.19 -22.07 -46.84
N THR A 4 37.04 -21.17 -47.33
CA THR A 4 37.47 -19.98 -46.58
C THR A 4 36.60 -18.74 -46.79
N THR A 5 35.69 -18.76 -47.77
CA THR A 5 34.87 -17.59 -48.13
C THR A 5 33.70 -17.33 -47.17
N HIS A 6 33.28 -18.32 -46.38
CA HIS A 6 32.14 -18.18 -45.47
C HIS A 6 32.49 -17.55 -44.11
N ILE A 7 33.76 -17.66 -43.68
CA ILE A 7 34.21 -17.10 -42.40
C ILE A 7 34.36 -15.57 -42.52
N GLY A 8 34.87 -15.08 -43.65
CA GLY A 8 34.98 -13.63 -43.89
C GLY A 8 33.63 -12.91 -43.97
N LEU A 9 32.60 -13.59 -44.49
CA LEU A 9 31.25 -13.03 -44.63
C LEU A 9 30.50 -12.95 -43.28
N LEU A 10 30.81 -13.86 -42.34
CA LEU A 10 30.26 -13.86 -40.99
C LEU A 10 30.88 -12.78 -40.08
N VAL A 11 32.14 -12.41 -40.30
CA VAL A 11 32.80 -11.32 -39.55
C VAL A 11 32.34 -9.95 -40.04
N ALA A 12 32.09 -9.79 -41.35
CA ALA A 12 31.63 -8.53 -41.92
C ALA A 12 30.19 -8.15 -41.49
N THR A 13 29.35 -9.14 -41.19
CA THR A 13 27.96 -8.90 -40.75
C THR A 13 27.87 -8.50 -39.28
N LEU A 14 28.85 -8.84 -38.45
CA LEU A 14 28.87 -8.48 -37.03
C LEU A 14 29.30 -7.02 -36.79
N LEU A 15 30.00 -6.39 -37.75
CA LEU A 15 30.51 -5.02 -37.65
C LEU A 15 29.51 -3.93 -38.05
N LEU A 16 28.29 -4.30 -38.48
CA LEU A 16 27.24 -3.37 -38.91
C LEU A 16 26.12 -3.14 -37.88
N ALA A 17 26.30 -3.61 -36.63
CA ALA A 17 25.37 -3.33 -35.55
C ALA A 17 25.53 -1.88 -35.06
N LEU A 18 24.82 -0.96 -35.70
CA LEU A 18 24.68 0.42 -35.21
C LEU A 18 23.95 0.41 -33.86
N PRO A 19 24.36 1.24 -32.88
CA PRO A 19 23.65 1.36 -31.62
C PRO A 19 22.30 2.04 -31.88
N THR A 20 21.22 1.27 -31.88
CA THR A 20 19.86 1.80 -31.83
C THR A 20 19.69 2.56 -30.52
N HIS A 21 19.63 3.89 -30.59
CA HIS A 21 19.19 4.70 -29.45
C HIS A 21 17.71 4.39 -29.21
N ALA A 22 17.43 3.61 -28.16
CA ALA A 22 16.08 3.45 -27.67
C ALA A 22 15.53 4.84 -27.34
N GLY A 23 14.45 5.23 -28.04
CA GLY A 23 13.80 6.52 -27.84
C GLY A 23 13.48 6.72 -26.36
N ASN A 24 13.69 7.93 -25.88
CA ASN A 24 13.39 8.34 -24.52
C ASN A 24 11.87 8.23 -24.32
N GLN A 25 11.39 7.04 -23.93
CA GLN A 25 9.98 6.76 -23.68
C GLN A 25 9.54 7.60 -22.50
N ARG A 26 9.09 8.83 -22.77
CA ARG A 26 8.28 9.59 -21.84
C ARG A 26 6.90 8.95 -21.86
N GLU A 27 6.70 7.99 -20.97
CA GLU A 27 5.35 7.69 -20.49
C GLU A 27 4.73 9.03 -20.08
N GLU A 28 3.62 9.42 -20.70
CA GLU A 28 2.79 10.49 -20.17
C GLU A 28 2.23 10.03 -18.83
N ALA A 29 3.02 10.24 -17.78
CA ALA A 29 2.58 10.12 -16.42
C ALA A 29 1.46 11.14 -16.26
N MET A 30 0.21 10.69 -16.38
CA MET A 30 -0.98 11.36 -15.85
C MET A 30 -0.55 12.10 -14.58
N SER A 31 -0.56 13.45 -14.65
CA SER A 31 0.36 14.28 -13.87
C SER A 31 0.38 13.83 -12.40
N ALA A 32 1.58 13.68 -11.81
CA ALA A 32 1.72 13.26 -10.42
C ALA A 32 0.80 14.06 -9.49
N ASN A 33 0.52 15.31 -9.85
CA ASN A 33 -0.43 16.20 -9.18
C ASN A 33 -1.89 15.76 -9.31
N VAL A 34 -2.38 15.37 -10.49
CA VAL A 34 -3.73 14.80 -10.68
C VAL A 34 -3.88 13.47 -9.95
N ARG A 35 -2.84 12.63 -9.98
CA ARG A 35 -2.81 11.37 -9.24
C ARG A 35 -2.84 11.63 -7.72
N SER A 36 -2.11 12.64 -7.25
CA SER A 36 -2.09 13.05 -5.84
C SER A 36 -3.41 13.65 -5.37
N SER A 37 -4.06 14.51 -6.16
CA SER A 37 -5.32 15.14 -5.78
C SER A 37 -6.47 14.13 -5.74
N LEU A 38 -6.50 13.20 -6.69
CA LEU A 38 -7.43 12.06 -6.67
C LEU A 38 -7.15 11.14 -5.48
N GLN A 39 -5.87 10.84 -5.20
CA GLN A 39 -5.49 10.04 -4.03
C GLN A 39 -5.84 10.72 -2.70
N ARG A 40 -5.71 12.05 -2.61
CA ARG A 40 -6.05 12.83 -1.40
C ARG A 40 -7.55 12.75 -1.09
N GLY A 41 -8.39 12.91 -2.12
CA GLY A 41 -9.84 12.71 -1.98
C GLY A 41 -10.19 11.30 -1.51
N LEU A 42 -9.46 10.29 -1.98
CA LEU A 42 -9.65 8.90 -1.55
C LEU A 42 -9.10 8.63 -0.14
N ALA A 43 -7.95 9.19 0.24
CA ALA A 43 -7.31 8.92 1.54
C ALA A 43 -8.16 9.42 2.73
N ASP A 44 -8.84 10.56 2.58
CA ASP A 44 -9.77 11.10 3.59
C ASP A 44 -11.19 10.50 3.48
N THR A 45 -11.48 9.70 2.45
CA THR A 45 -12.76 9.01 2.34
C THR A 45 -12.75 7.78 3.25
N ALA A 46 -13.58 7.80 4.29
CA ALA A 46 -13.84 6.65 5.14
C ALA A 46 -14.28 5.45 4.30
N VAL A 47 -13.68 4.28 4.55
CA VAL A 47 -14.06 3.05 3.86
C VAL A 47 -15.45 2.64 4.36
N THR A 48 -16.44 2.63 3.47
CA THR A 48 -17.85 2.34 3.82
C THR A 48 -18.20 0.85 3.82
N ARG A 49 -17.26 -0.03 3.44
CA ARG A 49 -17.51 -1.49 3.33
C ARG A 49 -16.29 -2.32 3.70
N THR A 50 -16.50 -3.48 4.29
CA THR A 50 -15.46 -4.51 4.40
C THR A 50 -15.29 -5.29 3.07
N ALA A 51 -14.39 -6.27 3.06
CA ALA A 51 -14.16 -7.16 1.92
C ALA A 51 -14.95 -8.48 2.00
N PHE A 52 -15.86 -8.62 2.98
CA PHE A 52 -16.69 -9.81 3.12
C PHE A 52 -17.62 -9.97 1.91
N ARG A 53 -17.90 -11.23 1.55
CA ARG A 53 -18.86 -11.57 0.48
C ARG A 53 -20.30 -11.64 0.99
N GLN A 54 -20.48 -12.01 2.25
CA GLN A 54 -21.78 -12.17 2.89
C GLN A 54 -21.93 -11.13 4.00
N ALA A 55 -23.05 -10.41 3.99
CA ALA A 55 -23.34 -9.39 5.01
C ALA A 55 -23.46 -9.98 6.43
N ALA A 56 -23.88 -11.24 6.54
CA ALA A 56 -23.96 -11.94 7.82
C ALA A 56 -22.58 -12.16 8.46
N ASP A 57 -21.59 -12.55 7.66
CA ASP A 57 -20.21 -12.75 8.12
C ASP A 57 -19.56 -11.44 8.56
N GLU A 58 -19.81 -10.37 7.79
CA GLU A 58 -19.39 -9.01 8.13
C GLU A 58 -19.94 -8.56 9.48
N ALA A 59 -21.26 -8.67 9.66
CA ALA A 59 -21.91 -8.27 10.91
C ALA A 59 -21.43 -9.09 12.11
N ALA A 60 -21.25 -10.40 11.93
CA ALA A 60 -20.74 -11.28 12.98
C ALA A 60 -19.30 -10.91 13.38
N TRP A 61 -18.43 -10.70 12.39
CA TRP A 61 -17.03 -10.33 12.62
C TRP A 61 -16.90 -8.94 13.27
N LEU A 62 -17.61 -7.94 12.76
CA LEU A 62 -17.59 -6.58 13.33
C LEU A 62 -18.08 -6.58 14.77
N LYS A 63 -19.16 -7.32 15.07
CA LYS A 63 -19.68 -7.45 16.44
C LYS A 63 -18.65 -8.08 17.38
N ASP A 64 -18.06 -9.21 16.99
CA ASP A 64 -17.08 -9.92 17.82
C ASP A 64 -15.81 -9.08 18.04
N MET A 65 -15.24 -8.50 16.98
CA MET A 65 -14.03 -7.68 17.09
C MET A 65 -14.26 -6.37 17.83
N SER A 66 -15.41 -5.71 17.62
CA SER A 66 -15.78 -4.48 18.33
C SER A 66 -15.85 -4.75 19.84
N SER A 67 -16.47 -5.86 20.25
CA SER A 67 -16.54 -6.25 21.67
C SER A 67 -15.14 -6.44 22.29
N ARG A 68 -14.24 -7.13 21.59
CA ARG A 68 -12.86 -7.39 22.06
C ARG A 68 -12.02 -6.11 22.19
N LEU A 69 -12.24 -5.15 21.30
CA LEU A 69 -11.50 -3.89 21.25
C LEU A 69 -12.06 -2.79 22.14
N ALA A 70 -13.26 -2.96 22.70
CA ALA A 70 -13.94 -1.92 23.48
C ALA A 70 -13.09 -1.34 24.62
N LYS A 71 -12.22 -2.13 25.26
CA LYS A 71 -11.32 -1.64 26.31
C LYS A 71 -10.21 -0.72 25.79
N ARG A 72 -9.74 -0.93 24.56
CA ARG A 72 -8.60 -0.19 23.97
C ARG A 72 -9.03 0.97 23.09
N MET A 73 -10.20 0.85 22.47
CA MET A 73 -10.85 1.89 21.68
C MET A 73 -12.27 2.07 22.22
N PRO A 74 -12.50 2.93 23.24
CA PRO A 74 -13.81 3.01 23.90
C PRO A 74 -14.93 3.54 22.99
N ASP A 75 -14.61 4.49 22.12
CA ASP A 75 -15.56 5.04 21.15
C ASP A 75 -15.95 3.97 20.13
N GLU A 76 -17.24 3.66 20.06
CA GLU A 76 -17.75 2.62 19.17
C GLU A 76 -17.71 3.02 17.70
N ALA A 77 -17.98 4.29 17.38
CA ALA A 77 -17.96 4.76 16.00
C ALA A 77 -16.53 4.71 15.43
N GLU A 78 -15.54 5.19 16.19
CA GLU A 78 -14.12 5.11 15.83
C GLU A 78 -13.68 3.65 15.67
N ARG A 79 -14.10 2.77 16.59
CA ARG A 79 -13.75 1.35 16.57
C ARG A 79 -14.33 0.63 15.35
N LEU A 80 -15.57 0.93 14.97
CA LEU A 80 -16.22 0.37 13.77
C LEU A 80 -15.57 0.91 12.49
N GLU A 81 -15.24 2.20 12.43
CA GLU A 81 -14.51 2.80 11.31
C GLU A 81 -13.12 2.16 11.14
N PHE A 82 -12.38 1.97 12.25
CA PHE A 82 -11.10 1.28 12.28
C PHE A 82 -11.21 -0.15 11.76
N LEU A 83 -12.14 -0.94 12.29
CA LEU A 83 -12.33 -2.34 11.92
C LEU A 83 -12.72 -2.49 10.44
N THR A 84 -13.61 -1.62 9.95
CA THR A 84 -14.05 -1.62 8.55
C THR A 84 -12.88 -1.29 7.62
N THR A 85 -12.13 -0.24 7.95
CA THR A 85 -10.97 0.19 7.16
C THR A 85 -9.85 -0.84 7.16
N LEU A 86 -9.52 -1.40 8.34
CA LEU A 86 -8.52 -2.45 8.49
C LEU A 86 -8.88 -3.67 7.67
N HIS A 87 -10.12 -4.15 7.80
CA HIS A 87 -10.55 -5.32 7.06
C HIS A 87 -10.43 -5.10 5.56
N TRP A 88 -10.85 -3.94 5.06
CA TRP A 88 -10.77 -3.61 3.65
C TRP A 88 -9.32 -3.53 3.14
N GLU A 89 -8.47 -2.73 3.79
CA GLU A 89 -7.09 -2.49 3.33
C GLU A 89 -6.20 -3.74 3.51
N ALA A 90 -6.39 -4.53 4.58
CA ALA A 90 -5.68 -5.80 4.73
C ALA A 90 -6.10 -6.82 3.65
N SER A 91 -7.41 -7.02 3.48
CA SER A 91 -7.93 -8.03 2.54
C SER A 91 -7.51 -7.77 1.10
N ARG A 92 -7.58 -6.51 0.66
CA ARG A 92 -7.15 -6.15 -0.70
C ARG A 92 -5.64 -6.27 -0.92
N ALA A 93 -4.85 -6.19 0.15
CA ALA A 93 -3.40 -6.41 0.12
C ALA A 93 -3.05 -7.90 0.22
N GLY A 94 -4.05 -8.79 0.36
CA GLY A 94 -3.84 -10.22 0.56
C GLY A 94 -3.35 -10.58 1.97
N VAL A 95 -3.46 -9.65 2.92
CA VAL A 95 -3.09 -9.85 4.33
C VAL A 95 -4.34 -10.24 5.11
N ASP A 96 -4.24 -11.27 5.95
CA ASP A 96 -5.32 -11.65 6.86
C ASP A 96 -5.63 -10.50 7.84
N PRO A 97 -6.87 -9.98 7.90
CA PRO A 97 -7.27 -8.97 8.88
C PRO A 97 -6.92 -9.33 10.33
N GLN A 98 -6.99 -10.61 10.70
CA GLN A 98 -6.64 -11.04 12.06
C GLN A 98 -5.13 -10.91 12.34
N LEU A 99 -4.29 -11.22 11.35
CA LEU A 99 -2.84 -11.00 11.46
C LEU A 99 -2.53 -9.50 11.63
N MET A 100 -3.22 -8.64 10.86
CA MET A 100 -3.06 -7.20 10.96
C MET A 100 -3.49 -6.65 12.34
N LEU A 101 -4.60 -7.16 12.90
CA LEU A 101 -5.01 -6.83 14.27
C LEU A 101 -3.95 -7.25 15.30
N GLY A 102 -3.36 -8.44 15.15
CA GLY A 102 -2.28 -8.93 16.00
C GLY A 102 -1.03 -8.06 15.93
N LEU A 103 -0.62 -7.66 14.73
CA LEU A 103 0.50 -6.72 14.52
C LEU A 103 0.24 -5.39 15.24
N ILE A 104 -0.91 -4.75 14.99
CA ILE A 104 -1.26 -3.46 15.59
C ILE A 104 -1.31 -3.54 17.12
N GLN A 105 -1.77 -4.67 17.67
CA GLN A 105 -1.78 -4.88 19.11
C GLN A 105 -0.36 -4.80 19.70
N VAL A 106 0.64 -5.37 19.03
CA VAL A 106 2.04 -5.36 19.49
C VAL A 106 2.70 -4.01 19.24
N GLU A 107 2.48 -3.44 18.05
CA GLU A 107 3.15 -2.21 17.61
C GLU A 107 2.67 -0.96 18.34
N SER A 108 1.36 -0.79 18.48
CA SER A 108 0.76 0.42 19.05
C SER A 108 -0.24 0.16 20.15
N GLY A 109 -0.71 -1.07 20.33
CA GLY A 109 -1.82 -1.37 21.23
C GLY A 109 -3.09 -0.63 20.84
N PHE A 110 -3.32 -0.44 19.53
CA PHE A 110 -4.46 0.30 18.95
C PHE A 110 -4.46 1.81 19.24
N ARG A 111 -3.27 2.43 19.40
CA ARG A 111 -3.14 3.88 19.60
C ARG A 111 -2.90 4.60 18.27
N LYS A 112 -3.88 5.40 17.81
CA LYS A 112 -3.80 6.20 16.58
C LYS A 112 -2.59 7.12 16.52
N TYR A 113 -2.24 7.75 17.64
CA TYR A 113 -1.17 8.74 17.74
C TYR A 113 0.11 8.19 18.38
N ALA A 114 0.35 6.88 18.29
CA ALA A 114 1.58 6.28 18.78
C ALA A 114 2.80 6.81 18.00
N VAL A 115 3.86 7.18 18.73
CA VAL A 115 5.16 7.57 18.18
C VAL A 115 6.25 6.83 18.95
N SER A 116 7.08 6.06 18.24
CA SER A 116 8.23 5.38 18.86
C SER A 116 9.43 6.32 19.05
N PRO A 117 10.43 5.96 19.88
CA PRO A 117 11.64 6.76 20.07
C PRO A 117 12.42 7.04 18.78
N VAL A 118 12.34 6.13 17.81
CA VAL A 118 13.00 6.26 16.49
C VAL A 118 12.09 6.90 15.44
N GLY A 119 10.87 7.30 15.81
CA GLY A 119 10.00 8.14 14.99
C GLY A 119 8.96 7.39 14.14
N ALA A 120 8.77 6.09 14.35
CA ALA A 120 7.69 5.32 13.72
C ALA A 120 6.32 5.77 14.24
N ARG A 121 5.27 5.76 13.39
CA ARG A 121 4.00 6.46 13.65
C ARG A 121 2.76 5.59 13.42
N GLY A 122 1.73 5.85 14.23
CA GLY A 122 0.39 5.34 14.03
C GLY A 122 0.18 3.89 14.48
N TYR A 123 -0.92 3.29 14.04
CA TYR A 123 -1.33 1.94 14.43
C TYR A 123 -0.29 0.88 14.07
N THR A 124 0.30 1.00 12.87
CA THR A 124 1.24 0.05 12.27
C THR A 124 2.71 0.41 12.46
N GLN A 125 2.99 1.51 13.19
CA GLN A 125 4.35 2.00 13.43
C GLN A 125 5.19 2.15 12.14
N VAL A 126 4.59 2.71 11.09
CA VAL A 126 5.29 2.98 9.83
C VAL A 126 6.30 4.11 10.02
N MET A 127 7.49 3.92 9.47
CA MET A 127 8.54 4.92 9.49
C MET A 127 8.30 6.04 8.48
N PRO A 128 8.52 7.33 8.83
CA PRO A 128 8.28 8.47 7.94
C PRO A 128 9.06 8.44 6.61
N PHE A 129 10.17 7.71 6.52
CA PHE A 129 10.92 7.62 5.26
C PHE A 129 10.15 6.87 4.17
N TRP A 130 9.26 5.92 4.53
CA TRP A 130 8.43 5.20 3.56
C TRP A 130 7.46 6.13 2.82
N VAL A 131 7.00 7.19 3.48
CA VAL A 131 6.18 8.23 2.84
C VAL A 131 6.94 8.90 1.69
N LYS A 132 8.25 9.11 1.85
CA LYS A 132 9.10 9.71 0.82
C LYS A 132 9.47 8.72 -0.28
N ALA A 133 9.65 7.45 0.06
CA ALA A 133 10.13 6.42 -0.85
C ALA A 133 9.04 5.86 -1.78
N ILE A 134 7.86 5.57 -1.22
CA ILE A 134 6.77 4.87 -1.92
C ILE A 134 5.40 5.53 -1.73
N GLY A 135 5.32 6.56 -0.89
CA GLY A 135 4.09 7.30 -0.60
C GLY A 135 3.97 8.62 -1.36
N ASN A 136 3.22 9.54 -0.77
CA ASN A 136 3.08 10.93 -1.24
C ASN A 136 3.56 11.87 -0.13
N PRO A 137 4.30 12.95 -0.43
CA PRO A 137 4.72 13.95 0.56
C PRO A 137 3.59 14.48 1.47
N ASP A 138 2.36 14.52 0.98
CA ASP A 138 1.17 14.99 1.72
C ASP A 138 0.58 13.92 2.66
N HIS A 139 1.05 12.67 2.62
CA HIS A 139 0.50 11.60 3.45
C HIS A 139 0.79 11.82 4.94
N ASN A 140 -0.26 11.76 5.74
CA ASN A 140 -0.17 11.79 7.19
C ASN A 140 -0.32 10.37 7.75
N LEU A 141 0.74 9.84 8.37
CA LEU A 141 0.75 8.50 8.99
C LEU A 141 -0.17 8.37 10.22
N PHE A 142 -0.79 9.45 10.69
CA PHE A 142 -1.84 9.41 11.71
C PHE A 142 -3.25 9.33 11.12
N GLN A 143 -3.43 9.50 9.80
CA GLN A 143 -4.70 9.22 9.14
C GLN A 143 -4.92 7.70 9.08
N LEU A 144 -6.10 7.27 9.51
CA LEU A 144 -6.46 5.87 9.67
C LEU A 144 -6.19 5.06 8.40
N ARG A 145 -6.79 5.49 7.28
CA ARG A 145 -6.68 4.77 6.01
C ARG A 145 -5.26 4.76 5.45
N THR A 146 -4.56 5.89 5.53
CA THR A 146 -3.16 6.02 5.09
C THR A 146 -2.23 5.11 5.89
N ASN A 147 -2.48 4.92 7.19
CA ASN A 147 -1.65 4.08 8.05
C ASN A 147 -1.88 2.56 7.85
N LEU A 148 -3.06 2.18 7.37
CA LEU A 148 -3.48 0.78 7.19
C LEU A 148 -3.32 0.24 5.76
N ARG A 149 -3.00 1.11 4.80
CA ARG A 149 -2.83 0.80 3.37
C ARG A 149 -1.37 0.47 3.03
#